data_AF-A0A538TMK6-F1
#
_entry.id   AF-A0A538TMK6-F1
#
_cell.length_a   1.000
_cell.length_b   1.000
_cell.length_c   1.000
_cell.angle_alpha   90.00
_cell.angle_beta   90.00
_cell.angle_gamma   90.00
#
_symmetry.space_group_name_H-M   'P 1'
#
loop_
_entity.id
_entity.type
_entity.pdbx_description
1 polymer ?
#
loop_
_entity_poly.entity_id
_entity_poly.type
_entity_poly.pdbx_seq_one_letter_code
_entity_poly.pdbx_strand_id
1 'polypeptide(L)'
;IYWNNHHHMLHVTHRINGKILWANLHLLFWLSLVPFTTRWMGEDFSAPLPMALYGCVFLFAAVAYTILQSAIVALLGPESKLAQAVGRDMKGKLSLGVYLAAIPVAFLQPLVSLSLYVAVAFIWLVPDPRIESKLES
;
A
#
# COMPACT_ATOMS: atom_id res chain seq x y z
N ILE A 1 -8.09 -3.95 -2.93
CA ILE A 1 -6.80 -4.19 -3.62
C ILE A 1 -5.76 -4.80 -2.68
N TYR A 2 -5.36 -4.10 -1.59
CA TYR A 2 -4.46 -4.65 -0.56
C TYR A 2 -4.90 -6.01 -0.01
N TRP A 3 -6.20 -6.19 0.27
CA TRP A 3 -6.76 -7.42 0.81
C TRP A 3 -6.62 -8.62 -0.15
N ASN A 4 -6.82 -8.44 -1.46
CA ASN A 4 -6.72 -9.54 -2.42
C ASN A 4 -5.26 -10.04 -2.54
N ASN A 5 -4.31 -9.11 -2.64
CA ASN A 5 -2.88 -9.46 -2.62
C ASN A 5 -2.48 -10.07 -1.27
N HIS A 6 -2.99 -9.55 -0.15
CA HIS A 6 -2.68 -10.07 1.18
C HIS A 6 -3.22 -11.49 1.38
N HIS A 7 -4.45 -11.76 0.94
CA HIS A 7 -5.07 -13.08 1.06
C HIS A 7 -4.34 -14.12 0.21
N HIS A 8 -3.94 -13.79 -1.03
CA HIS A 8 -3.08 -14.67 -1.84
C HIS A 8 -1.71 -14.90 -1.19
N MET A 9 -1.13 -13.88 -0.55
CA MET A 9 0.19 -13.97 0.06
C MET A 9 0.19 -14.84 1.33
N LEU A 10 -0.85 -14.75 2.16
CA LEU A 10 -1.03 -15.61 3.35
C LEU A 10 -1.41 -17.05 3.02
N HIS A 11 -2.11 -17.30 1.91
CA HIS A 11 -2.51 -18.65 1.52
C HIS A 11 -1.34 -19.51 1.04
N VAL A 12 -0.24 -18.88 0.61
CA VAL A 12 0.97 -19.55 0.10
C VAL A 12 1.98 -19.85 1.22
N THR A 13 1.86 -19.20 2.38
CA THR A 13 2.74 -19.40 3.54
C THR A 13 2.20 -20.50 4.48
N HIS A 14 2.57 -21.75 4.22
CA HIS A 14 2.30 -22.87 5.14
C HIS A 14 3.02 -22.77 6.51
N ARG A 15 3.99 -21.85 6.64
CA ARG A 15 4.62 -21.51 7.92
C ARG A 15 4.53 -20.00 8.10
N ILE A 16 3.92 -19.56 9.20
CA ILE A 16 3.89 -18.16 9.62
C ILE A 16 4.83 -18.04 10.81
N ASN A 17 5.79 -17.12 10.76
CA ASN A 17 6.65 -16.81 11.90
C ASN A 17 6.18 -15.51 12.60
N GLY A 18 6.64 -15.29 13.84
CA GLY A 18 6.25 -14.10 14.61
C GLY A 18 6.57 -12.78 13.89
N LYS A 19 7.63 -12.73 13.06
CA LYS A 19 8.00 -11.53 12.29
C LYS A 19 6.93 -11.16 11.26
N ILE A 20 6.39 -12.13 10.53
CA ILE A 20 5.30 -11.92 9.57
C ILE A 20 4.03 -11.46 10.29
N LEU A 21 3.73 -12.04 11.46
CA LEU A 21 2.57 -11.63 12.26
C LEU A 21 2.69 -10.17 12.71
N TRP A 22 3.84 -9.76 13.22
CA TRP A 22 4.10 -8.37 13.61
C TRP A 22 4.03 -7.41 12.42
N ALA A 23 4.61 -7.77 11.27
CA ALA A 23 4.51 -6.95 10.05
C ALA A 23 3.04 -6.82 9.58
N ASN A 24 2.25 -7.89 9.71
CA ASN A 24 0.84 -7.87 9.39
C ASN A 24 0.05 -6.95 10.34
N LEU A 25 0.28 -7.06 11.66
CA LEU A 25 -0.35 -6.17 12.64
C LEU A 25 0.00 -4.70 12.38
N HIS A 26 1.25 -4.41 12.00
CA HIS A 26 1.66 -3.08 11.62
C HIS A 26 0.89 -2.54 10.40
N LEU A 27 0.67 -3.38 9.37
CA LEU A 27 -0.17 -3.02 8.22
C LEU A 27 -1.63 -2.79 8.63
N LEU A 28 -2.21 -3.70 9.41
CA LEU A 28 -3.60 -3.60 9.88
C LEU A 28 -3.84 -2.35 10.72
N PHE A 29 -2.86 -1.95 11.52
CA PHE A 29 -2.90 -0.70 12.28
C PHE A 29 -3.09 0.52 11.37
N TRP A 30 -2.32 0.65 10.30
CA TRP A 30 -2.50 1.79 9.38
C TRP A 30 -3.81 1.71 8.61
N LEU A 31 -4.22 0.51 8.18
CA LEU A 31 -5.48 0.33 7.48
C LEU A 31 -6.71 0.65 8.34
N SER A 32 -6.64 0.43 9.66
CA SER A 32 -7.75 0.77 10.57
C SER A 32 -7.94 2.29 10.75
N LEU A 33 -6.90 3.09 10.50
CA LEU A 33 -6.95 4.55 10.56
C LEU A 33 -7.54 5.19 9.29
N VAL A 34 -7.60 4.46 8.18
CA VAL A 34 -8.17 4.95 6.90
C VAL A 34 -9.58 5.52 7.04
N PRO A 35 -10.58 4.83 7.65
CA PRO A 35 -11.93 5.38 7.77
C PRO A 35 -11.98 6.67 8.59
N PHE A 36 -11.13 6.78 9.62
CA PHE A 36 -11.02 7.99 10.44
C PHE A 36 -10.47 9.17 9.64
N THR A 37 -9.33 8.99 8.96
CA THR A 37 -8.72 10.07 8.17
C THR A 37 -9.56 10.44 6.95
N THR A 38 -10.22 9.46 6.33
CA THR A 38 -11.15 9.71 5.21
C THR A 38 -12.33 10.56 5.65
N ARG A 39 -12.94 10.23 6.80
CA ARG A 39 -14.05 11.01 7.35
C ARG A 39 -13.62 12.43 7.66
N TRP A 40 -12.49 12.59 8.35
CA TRP A 40 -12.01 13.92 8.75
C TRP A 40 -11.63 14.79 7.54
N MET A 41 -11.00 14.21 6.52
CA MET A 41 -10.77 14.88 5.24
C MET A 41 -12.07 15.25 4.52
N GLY A 42 -13.11 14.42 4.64
CA GLY A 42 -14.41 14.66 4.02
C GLY A 42 -15.24 15.78 4.67
N GLU A 43 -14.89 16.21 5.89
CA GLU A 43 -15.51 17.36 6.56
C GLU A 43 -15.05 18.69 5.96
N ASP A 44 -13.78 18.78 5.55
CA ASP A 44 -13.23 19.93 4.84
C ASP A 44 -12.05 19.52 3.92
N PHE A 45 -12.31 19.45 2.62
CA PHE A 45 -11.30 19.11 1.60
C PHE A 45 -10.23 20.18 1.41
N SER A 46 -10.45 21.39 1.94
CA SER A 46 -9.49 22.50 1.88
C SER A 46 -8.59 22.58 3.12
N ALA A 47 -8.86 21.76 4.14
CA ALA A 47 -8.05 21.73 5.35
C ALA A 47 -6.72 20.97 5.09
N PRO A 48 -5.56 21.62 5.25
CA PRO A 48 -4.26 20.98 4.98
C PRO A 48 -3.94 19.81 5.91
N LEU A 49 -4.30 19.92 7.19
CA LEU A 49 -3.94 18.93 8.21
C LEU A 49 -4.65 17.58 7.99
N PRO A 50 -6.00 17.52 7.80
CA PRO A 50 -6.68 16.27 7.46
C PRO A 50 -6.15 15.64 6.16
N MET A 51 -5.86 16.46 5.14
CA MET A 51 -5.32 16.00 3.86
C MET A 51 -3.92 15.38 4.01
N ALA A 52 -3.02 16.05 4.74
CA ALA A 52 -1.70 15.53 5.02
C ALA A 52 -1.75 14.24 5.85
N LEU A 53 -2.62 14.17 6.86
CA LEU A 53 -2.78 12.99 7.70
C LEU A 53 -3.32 11.79 6.91
N TYR A 54 -4.28 12.02 6.01
CA TYR A 54 -4.76 11.02 5.06
C TYR A 54 -3.59 10.45 4.23
N GLY A 55 -2.76 11.33 3.64
CA GLY A 55 -1.55 10.93 2.92
C GLY A 55 -0.55 10.13 3.77
N CYS A 56 -0.29 10.56 5.00
CA CYS A 56 0.57 9.86 5.94
C CYS A 56 0.10 8.44 6.19
N VAL A 57 -1.20 8.22 6.42
CA VAL A 57 -1.76 6.88 6.63
C VAL A 57 -1.51 5.99 5.41
N PHE A 58 -1.70 6.48 4.19
CA PHE A 58 -1.41 5.69 2.98
C PHE A 58 0.09 5.44 2.77
N LEU A 59 0.93 6.43 3.05
CA LEU A 59 2.38 6.29 2.98
C LEU A 59 2.84 5.17 3.93
N PHE A 60 2.43 5.24 5.21
CA PHE A 60 2.82 4.24 6.19
C PHE A 60 2.17 2.88 5.95
N ALA A 61 0.94 2.82 5.43
CA ALA A 61 0.34 1.56 4.98
C ALA A 61 1.17 0.92 3.85
N ALA A 62 1.65 1.71 2.89
CA ALA A 62 2.53 1.23 1.82
C ALA A 62 3.89 0.75 2.37
N VAL A 63 4.49 1.48 3.32
CA VAL A 63 5.72 1.04 4.01
C VAL A 63 5.48 -0.27 4.78
N ALA A 64 4.40 -0.37 5.54
CA ALA A 64 4.06 -1.58 6.27
C ALA A 64 3.86 -2.79 5.35
N TYR A 65 3.24 -2.56 4.19
CA TYR A 65 3.07 -3.58 3.17
C TYR A 65 4.41 -4.06 2.58
N THR A 66 5.34 -3.15 2.28
CA THR A 66 6.68 -3.53 1.78
C THR A 66 7.49 -4.29 2.83
N ILE A 67 7.35 -3.96 4.12
CA ILE A 67 7.95 -4.72 5.22
C ILE A 67 7.36 -6.14 5.28
N LEU A 68 6.04 -6.27 5.18
CA LEU A 68 5.36 -7.57 5.19
C LEU A 68 5.80 -8.44 3.99
N GLN A 69 5.84 -7.86 2.78
CA GLN A 69 6.34 -8.55 1.59
C GLN A 69 7.78 -9.02 1.79
N SER A 70 8.65 -8.16 2.31
CA SER A 70 10.06 -8.49 2.57
C SER A 70 10.20 -9.62 3.60
N ALA A 71 9.40 -9.61 4.67
CA ALA A 71 9.39 -10.65 5.69
C ALA A 71 8.95 -12.02 5.12
N ILE A 72 8.00 -12.04 4.19
CA ILE A 72 7.53 -13.28 3.55
C ILE A 72 8.54 -13.78 2.52
N VAL A 73 9.12 -12.89 1.71
CA VAL A 73 10.20 -13.24 0.77
C VAL A 73 11.41 -13.81 1.51
N ALA A 74 11.78 -13.23 2.66
CA ALA A 74 12.85 -13.76 3.51
C ALA A 74 12.55 -15.17 4.06
N LEU A 75 11.27 -15.51 4.25
CA LEU A 75 10.87 -16.84 4.72
C LEU A 75 10.78 -17.87 3.58
N LEU A 76 10.23 -17.48 2.42
CA LEU A 76 10.03 -18.38 1.27
C LEU A 76 11.29 -18.54 0.41
N GLY A 77 12.28 -17.65 0.56
CA GLY A 77 13.50 -17.61 -0.22
C GLY A 77 13.39 -16.80 -1.53
N PRO A 78 14.54 -16.42 -2.13
CA PRO A 78 14.60 -15.56 -3.31
C PRO A 78 14.09 -16.22 -4.61
N GLU A 79 14.02 -17.56 -4.65
CA GLU A 79 13.46 -18.35 -5.76
C GLU A 79 11.92 -18.33 -5.79
N SER A 80 11.28 -17.85 -4.71
CA SER A 80 9.82 -17.91 -4.58
C SER A 80 9.10 -17.04 -5.63
N LYS A 81 7.91 -17.49 -6.05
CA LYS A 81 7.04 -16.73 -6.98
C LYS A 81 6.76 -15.31 -6.47
N LEU A 82 6.68 -15.12 -5.15
CA LEU A 82 6.51 -13.81 -4.52
C LEU A 82 7.75 -12.92 -4.71
N ALA A 83 8.96 -13.45 -4.51
CA ALA A 83 10.19 -12.69 -4.71
C ALA A 83 10.33 -12.18 -6.15
N GLN A 84 9.97 -13.01 -7.14
CA GLN A 84 9.98 -12.63 -8.55
C GLN A 84 8.92 -11.55 -8.88
N ALA A 85 7.75 -11.60 -8.23
CA ALA A 85 6.71 -10.59 -8.38
C ALA A 85 7.09 -9.26 -7.72
N VAL A 86 7.65 -9.30 -6.51
CA VAL A 86 8.11 -8.12 -5.74
C VAL A 86 9.30 -7.44 -6.41
N GLY A 87 10.21 -8.18 -7.03
CA GLY A 87 11.37 -7.62 -7.75
C GLY A 87 10.99 -6.62 -8.87
N ARG A 88 9.75 -6.70 -9.36
CA ARG A 88 9.19 -5.79 -10.38
C ARG A 88 8.15 -4.81 -9.84
N ASP A 89 8.07 -4.60 -8.52
CA ASP A 89 7.07 -3.73 -7.87
C ASP A 89 7.32 -2.22 -8.09
N MET A 90 7.28 -1.81 -9.35
CA MET A 90 7.37 -0.42 -9.79
C MET A 90 6.14 0.38 -9.33
N LYS A 91 4.97 -0.26 -9.26
CA LYS A 91 3.72 0.38 -8.79
C LYS A 91 3.81 0.77 -7.32
N GLY A 92 4.35 -0.11 -6.46
CA GLY A 92 4.60 0.18 -5.05
C GLY A 92 5.58 1.35 -4.85
N LYS A 93 6.73 1.33 -5.54
CA LYS A 93 7.73 2.41 -5.46
C LYS A 93 7.19 3.76 -5.97
N LEU A 94 6.45 3.74 -7.08
CA LEU A 94 5.82 4.95 -7.63
C LEU A 94 4.80 5.51 -6.64
N SER A 95 3.94 4.66 -6.08
CA SER A 95 2.93 5.07 -5.09
C SER A 95 3.58 5.70 -3.85
N LEU A 96 4.67 5.10 -3.35
CA LEU A 96 5.42 5.62 -2.21
C LEU A 96 5.96 7.03 -2.49
N GLY A 97 6.55 7.23 -3.68
CA GLY A 97 7.05 8.54 -4.10
C GLY A 97 5.93 9.57 -4.25
N VAL A 98 4.79 9.18 -4.82
CA VAL A 98 3.63 10.08 -4.95
C VAL A 98 3.07 10.46 -3.60
N TYR A 99 2.90 9.51 -2.66
CA TYR A 99 2.44 9.83 -1.31
C TYR A 99 3.39 10.76 -0.57
N LEU A 100 4.70 10.51 -0.67
CA LEU A 100 5.72 11.34 -0.03
C LEU A 100 5.76 12.77 -0.59
N ALA A 101 5.50 12.95 -1.89
CA ALA A 101 5.38 14.28 -2.50
C ALA A 101 4.02 14.96 -2.21
N ALA A 102 2.93 14.19 -2.12
CA ALA A 102 1.59 14.73 -1.89
C ALA A 102 1.38 15.30 -0.48
N ILE A 103 2.08 14.78 0.53
CA ILE A 103 2.02 15.28 1.92
C ILE A 103 2.46 16.76 2.04
N PRO A 104 3.65 17.18 1.57
CA PRO A 104 4.04 18.60 1.62
C PRO A 104 3.16 19.46 0.71
N VAL A 105 2.69 18.92 -0.43
CA VAL A 105 1.76 19.61 -1.34
C VAL A 105 0.42 19.90 -0.66
N ALA A 106 -0.02 19.09 0.31
CA ALA A 106 -1.26 19.32 1.05
C ALA A 106 -1.25 20.65 1.81
N PHE A 107 -0.08 21.15 2.23
CA PHE A 107 0.07 22.44 2.92
C PHE A 107 0.02 23.65 1.97
N LEU A 108 0.24 23.43 0.67
CA LEU A 108 0.22 24.48 -0.34
C LEU A 108 -1.09 24.50 -1.11
N GLN A 109 -1.55 23.32 -1.54
CA GLN A 109 -2.71 23.09 -2.40
C GLN A 109 -3.36 21.73 -2.04
N PRO A 110 -4.27 21.69 -1.04
CA PRO A 110 -4.95 20.48 -0.60
C PRO A 110 -5.64 19.71 -1.73
N LEU A 111 -6.29 20.41 -2.66
CA LEU A 111 -7.00 19.80 -3.79
C LEU A 111 -6.06 19.11 -4.79
N VAL A 112 -4.85 19.62 -4.96
CA VAL A 112 -3.81 18.98 -5.79
C VAL A 112 -3.34 17.69 -5.11
N SER A 113 -3.14 17.73 -3.79
CA SER A 113 -2.79 16.55 -3.00
C SER A 113 -3.88 15.46 -3.09
N LEU A 114 -5.15 15.83 -2.96
CA LEU A 114 -6.29 14.94 -3.16
C LEU A 114 -6.26 14.28 -4.54
N SER A 115 -6.01 15.07 -5.59
CA SER A 115 -5.93 14.57 -6.97
C SER A 115 -4.80 13.54 -7.14
N LEU A 116 -3.66 13.74 -6.49
CA LEU A 116 -2.55 12.77 -6.47
C LEU A 116 -2.96 11.47 -5.77
N TYR A 117 -3.65 11.54 -4.63
CA TYR A 117 -4.13 10.34 -3.93
C TYR A 117 -5.14 9.55 -4.77
N VAL A 118 -6.07 10.26 -5.43
CA VAL A 118 -7.04 9.65 -6.35
C VAL A 118 -6.33 9.00 -7.55
N ALA A 119 -5.31 9.64 -8.12
CA ALA A 119 -4.53 9.07 -9.20
C ALA A 119 -3.83 7.75 -8.78
N VAL A 120 -3.24 7.70 -7.57
CA VAL A 120 -2.68 6.46 -7.04
C VAL A 120 -3.75 5.40 -6.85
N ALA A 121 -4.93 5.75 -6.33
CA ALA A 121 -6.03 4.81 -6.22
C ALA A 121 -6.42 4.20 -7.58
N PHE A 122 -6.48 5.00 -8.64
CA PHE A 122 -6.72 4.51 -10.01
C PHE A 122 -5.61 3.58 -10.52
N ILE A 123 -4.33 3.89 -10.26
CA ILE A 123 -3.20 3.02 -10.63
C ILE A 123 -3.35 1.62 -10.02
N TRP A 124 -3.88 1.54 -8.80
CA TRP A 124 -4.12 0.28 -8.10
C TRP A 124 -5.46 -0.38 -8.46
N LEU A 125 -6.42 0.37 -9.03
CA LEU A 125 -7.71 -0.13 -9.50
C LEU A 125 -7.55 -0.94 -10.79
N VAL A 126 -6.59 -0.58 -11.65
CA VAL A 126 -6.24 -1.35 -12.84
C VAL A 126 -5.46 -2.62 -12.42
N PRO A 127 -6.06 -3.82 -12.57
CA PRO A 127 -5.39 -5.08 -12.26
C PRO A 127 -4.07 -5.16 -13.04
N ASP A 128 -3.00 -5.63 -12.41
CA ASP A 128 -1.72 -5.76 -13.10
C ASP A 128 -1.82 -6.85 -14.17
N PRO A 129 -1.74 -6.53 -15.48
CA PRO A 129 -1.93 -7.51 -16.56
C PRO A 129 -0.87 -8.63 -16.52
N ARG A 130 0.22 -8.41 -15.79
CA ARG A 130 1.30 -9.38 -15.58
C ARG A 130 0.91 -10.56 -14.69
N ILE A 131 -0.12 -10.42 -13.83
CA ILE A 131 -0.59 -11.51 -12.96
C ILE A 131 -1.54 -12.44 -13.75
N GLU A 132 -2.35 -11.91 -14.65
CA GLU A 132 -3.24 -12.70 -15.51
C GLU A 132 -2.47 -13.53 -16.54
N SER A 133 -1.45 -12.97 -17.21
CA SER A 133 -0.73 -13.70 -18.28
C SER A 133 0.07 -14.94 -17.84
N LYS A 134 0.19 -15.20 -16.52
CA LYS A 134 0.91 -16.36 -15.96
C LYS A 134 0.02 -17.36 -15.22
N LEU A 135 -1.28 -17.13 -15.15
CA LEU A 135 -2.25 -18.09 -14.58
C LEU A 135 -2.93 -18.95 -15.65
N GLU A 136 -2.75 -18.63 -16.94
CA GLU A 136 -3.33 -19.39 -18.07
C GLU A 136 -2.30 -20.19 -18.90
N SER A 137 -1.06 -20.41 -18.42
CA SER A 137 -0.07 -21.25 -19.13
C SER A 137 0.39 -22.45 -18.31
#